data_AF-A0A433CLU6-F1
#
_entry.id   AF-A0A433CLU6-F1
#
_cell.length_a   1.000
_cell.length_b   1.000
_cell.length_c   1.000
_cell.angle_alpha   90.00
_cell.angle_beta   90.00
_cell.angle_gamma   90.00
#
_symmetry.space_group_name_H-M   'P 1'
#
loop_
_entity.id
_entity.type
_entity.pdbx_description
1 polymer ?
#
loop_
_entity_poly.entity_id
_entity_poly.type
_entity_poly.pdbx_seq_one_letter_code
_entity_poly.pdbx_strand_id
1 'polypeptide(L)' 'RILRKYNGIDRNAFPLFIKECEFRFNYGNPKQQLEILLDWTGI' A
#
# COMPACT_ATOMS: atom_id res chain seq x y z
N ARG A 1 -15.80 5.63 -10.40
CA ARG A 1 -15.94 4.15 -10.51
C ARG A 1 -14.56 3.49 -10.32
N ILE A 2 -13.98 3.55 -9.11
CA ILE A 2 -12.69 2.88 -8.80
C ILE A 2 -12.87 2.00 -7.57
N LEU A 3 -13.62 2.48 -6.57
CA LEU A 3 -13.82 1.74 -5.32
C LEU A 3 -14.69 0.48 -5.46
N ARG A 4 -15.55 0.39 -6.49
CA ARG A 4 -16.43 -0.78 -6.71
C ARG A 4 -15.65 -2.08 -6.98
N LYS A 5 -14.38 -2.00 -7.40
CA LYS A 5 -13.54 -3.20 -7.59
C LYS A 5 -13.13 -3.85 -6.26
N TYR A 6 -13.34 -3.17 -5.14
CA TYR A 6 -12.92 -3.62 -3.81
C TYR A 6 -14.06 -4.22 -2.98
N ASN A 7 -15.29 -4.27 -3.49
CA ASN A 7 -16.46 -4.78 -2.76
C ASN A 7 -16.37 -6.27 -2.37
N GLY A 8 -15.43 -7.03 -2.94
CA GLY A 8 -15.18 -8.44 -2.62
C GLY A 8 -13.90 -8.70 -1.83
N ILE A 9 -13.19 -7.65 -1.38
CA ILE A 9 -12.02 -7.84 -0.51
C ILE A 9 -12.51 -8.30 0.86
N ASP A 10 -11.84 -9.31 1.42
CA ASP A 10 -12.13 -9.78 2.77
C ASP A 10 -12.01 -8.61 3.78
N ARG A 11 -12.97 -8.51 4.69
CA ARG A 11 -13.02 -7.39 5.65
C ARG A 11 -11.76 -7.32 6.53
N ASN A 12 -11.09 -8.44 6.77
CA ASN A 12 -9.86 -8.47 7.57
C ASN A 12 -8.64 -8.01 6.75
N ALA A 13 -8.68 -8.16 5.43
CA ALA A 13 -7.63 -7.68 4.52
C ALA A 13 -7.80 -6.20 4.14
N PHE A 14 -8.99 -5.64 4.32
CA PHE A 14 -9.29 -4.25 3.95
C PHE A 14 -8.38 -3.21 4.65
N PRO A 15 -8.06 -3.31 5.95
CA PRO A 15 -7.12 -2.39 6.60
C PRO A 15 -5.72 -2.40 5.97
N LEU A 16 -5.21 -3.58 5.59
CA LEU A 16 -3.91 -3.71 4.92
C LEU A 16 -3.93 -3.04 3.54
N PHE A 17 -5.04 -3.17 2.82
CA PHE A 17 -5.22 -2.52 1.53
C PHE A 17 -5.19 -0.98 1.65
N ILE A 18 -5.80 -0.42 2.69
CA ILE A 18 -5.72 1.03 2.96
C ILE A 18 -4.28 1.44 3.28
N LYS A 19 -3.57 0.67 4.10
CA LYS A 19 -2.15 0.93 4.40
C LYS A 19 -1.25 0.88 3.17
N GLU A 20 -1.46 -0.08 2.28
CA GLU A 20 -0.77 -0.18 0.99
C GLU A 20 -1.09 1.04 0.09
N CYS A 21 -2.35 1.47 0.05
CA CYS A 21 -2.73 2.68 -0.67
C CYS A 21 -2.06 3.91 -0.09
N GLU A 22 -2.13 4.12 1.23
CA GLU A 22 -1.42 5.21 1.93
C GLU A 22 0.06 5.20 1.59
N PHE A 23 0.70 4.02 1.58
CA PHE A 23 2.10 3.89 1.21
C PHE A 23 2.36 4.34 -0.25
N ARG A 24 1.54 3.86 -1.19
CA ARG A 24 1.69 4.21 -2.61
C ARG A 24 1.42 5.69 -2.91
N PHE A 25 0.46 6.30 -2.22
CA PHE A 25 0.09 7.70 -2.43
C PHE A 25 1.03 8.68 -1.73
N ASN A 26 1.51 8.36 -0.53
CA ASN A 26 2.34 9.27 0.26
C ASN A 26 3.83 9.21 -0.11
N TYR A 27 4.34 8.07 -0.59
CA TYR A 27 5.77 7.86 -0.81
C TYR A 27 6.22 7.90 -2.28
N GLY A 28 5.51 8.64 -3.13
CA GLY A 28 6.03 9.09 -4.43
C GLY A 28 6.51 7.96 -5.37
N ASN A 29 7.70 8.14 -5.96
CA ASN A 29 8.26 7.29 -7.02
C ASN A 29 8.56 5.85 -6.53
N PRO A 30 8.31 4.79 -7.33
CA PRO A 30 8.60 3.41 -6.95
C PRO A 30 10.02 3.13 -6.44
N LYS A 31 11.03 3.89 -6.90
CA LYS A 31 12.41 3.76 -6.40
C LYS A 31 12.54 4.20 -4.93
N GLN A 32 11.86 5.29 -4.55
CA GLN A 32 11.87 5.79 -3.18
C GLN A 32 11.09 4.85 -2.26
N GLN A 33 9.99 4.29 -2.75
CA GLN A 33 9.26 3.25 -2.05
C GLN A 33 10.15 2.03 -1.76
N LEU A 34 10.94 1.60 -2.73
CA LEU A 34 11.87 0.49 -2.55
C LEU A 34 12.96 0.83 -1.51
N GLU A 35 13.55 2.03 -1.57
CA GLU A 35 14.53 2.48 -0.57
C GLU A 35 13.95 2.50 0.84
N ILE A 36 12.70 2.98 1.01
CA ILE A 36 12.01 2.99 2.31
C ILE A 36 11.76 1.56 2.82
N LEU A 37 11.35 0.64 1.94
CA LEU A 37 11.13 -0.76 2.33
C LEU A 37 12.44 -1.45 2.74
N LEU A 38 13.55 -1.17 2.06
CA LEU A 38 14.87 -1.68 2.43
C LEU A 38 15.30 -1.15 3.79
N ASP A 39 15.14 0.16 4.03
CA ASP A 39 15.43 0.79 5.32
C ASP A 39 14.60 0.17 6.47
N TRP A 40 13.31 -0.05 6.27
CA TRP A 40 12.43 -0.67 7.27
C TRP A 40 12.71 -2.15 7.53
N THR A 41 13.18 -2.87 6.51
CA THR A 41 13.56 -4.28 6.65
C THR A 41 14.95 -4.46 7.25
N GLY A 42 15.74 -3.38 7.36
CA GLY A 42 17.09 -3.40 7.92
C GLY A 42 18.07 -4.23 7.09
N ILE A 43 17.82 -4.32 5.77
CA ILE A 43 18.65 -5.08 4.81
C ILE A 43 19.71 -4.16 4.20
#